data_AF-A0A972Q8N0-F1
#
_entry.id   AF-A0A972Q8N0-F1
#
_cell.length_a   1.000
_cell.length_b   1.000
_cell.length_c   1.000
_cell.angle_alpha   90.00
_cell.angle_beta   90.00
_cell.angle_gamma   90.00
#
_symmetry.space_group_name_H-M   'P 1'
#
loop_
_entity.id
_entity.type
_entity.pdbx_description
1 polymer ?
#
loop_
_entity_poly.entity_id
_entity_poly.type
_entity_poly.pdbx_seq_one_letter_code
_entity_poly.pdbx_strand_id
1 'polypeptide(L)' 'MIDKEGKKVLEALSGFEKPASGKEIAQAAGMDSKIVISKIKTLKSKGLVESPVRCKYCVTPTGRETLS' A
#
# COMPACT_ATOMS: atom_id res chain seq x y z
N MET A 1 12.32 9.84 -0.17
CA MET A 1 11.36 10.02 -1.28
C MET A 1 10.54 8.74 -1.49
N ILE A 2 9.28 8.86 -1.87
CA ILE A 2 8.42 7.73 -2.28
C ILE A 2 8.30 7.81 -3.79
N ASP A 3 8.55 6.70 -4.49
CA ASP A 3 8.44 6.64 -5.96
C ASP A 3 7.00 6.87 -6.42
N LYS A 4 6.82 7.28 -7.68
CA LYS A 4 5.47 7.40 -8.30
C LYS A 4 4.63 6.14 -8.11
N GLU A 5 5.25 4.97 -8.22
CA GLU A 5 4.58 3.69 -8.01
C GLU A 5 4.19 3.46 -6.55
N GLY A 6 5.09 3.79 -5.62
CA GLY A 6 4.82 3.68 -4.18
C GLY A 6 3.70 4.63 -3.75
N LYS A 7 3.63 5.81 -4.34
CA LYS A 7 2.52 6.76 -4.11
C LYS A 7 1.20 6.20 -4.60
N LYS A 8 1.13 5.68 -5.83
CA LYS A 8 -0.07 5.03 -6.36
C LYS A 8 -0.52 3.81 -5.53
N VAL A 9 0.43 2.99 -5.08
CA VAL A 9 0.14 1.84 -4.18
C VAL A 9 -0.43 2.33 -2.86
N LEU A 10 0.12 3.41 -2.30
CA LEU A 10 -0.37 4.03 -1.07
C LEU A 10 -1.75 4.68 -1.26
N GLU A 11 -2.00 5.36 -2.40
CA GLU A 11 -3.31 5.92 -2.76
C GLU A 11 -4.37 4.85 -2.91
N ALA A 12 -4.05 3.77 -3.63
CA ALA A 12 -4.92 2.62 -3.75
C ALA A 12 -5.26 2.05 -2.37
N LEU A 13 -4.24 1.80 -1.53
CA LEU A 13 -4.39 1.38 -0.14
C LEU A 13 -5.21 2.35 0.72
N SER A 14 -5.07 3.65 0.51
CA SER A 14 -5.83 4.69 1.23
C SER A 14 -7.31 4.75 0.85
N GLY A 15 -7.66 4.24 -0.34
CA GLY A 15 -9.05 4.01 -0.73
C GLY A 15 -9.66 2.76 -0.09
N PHE A 16 -8.85 1.85 0.47
CA PHE A 16 -9.34 0.67 1.17
C PHE A 16 -9.51 0.97 2.66
N GLU A 17 -10.76 0.98 3.14
CA GLU A 17 -11.08 1.05 4.58
C GLU A 17 -10.80 -0.26 5.33
N LYS A 18 -10.43 -1.33 4.62
CA LYS A 18 -10.18 -2.67 5.17
C LYS A 18 -8.82 -3.19 4.71
N PRO A 19 -8.23 -4.17 5.44
CA PRO A 19 -6.98 -4.78 5.04
C PRO A 19 -7.10 -5.41 3.64
N ALA A 20 -6.37 -4.87 2.68
CA ALA A 20 -6.38 -5.28 1.29
C ALA A 20 -5.21 -6.23 1.00
N SER A 21 -5.44 -7.21 0.14
CA SER A 21 -4.35 -8.13 -0.26
C SER A 21 -3.45 -7.47 -1.31
N GLY A 22 -2.18 -7.90 -1.39
CA GLY A 22 -1.25 -7.39 -2.41
C GLY A 22 -1.78 -7.47 -3.85
N LYS A 23 -2.64 -8.47 -4.14
CA LYS A 23 -3.36 -8.59 -5.42
C LYS A 23 -4.42 -7.51 -5.63
N GLU A 24 -5.23 -7.20 -4.62
CA GLU A 24 -6.28 -6.19 -4.73
C GLU A 24 -5.69 -4.79 -4.90
N ILE A 25 -4.61 -4.51 -4.17
CA ILE A 25 -3.88 -3.25 -4.28
C ILE A 25 -3.24 -3.13 -5.67
N ALA A 26 -2.73 -4.23 -6.23
CA ALA A 26 -2.21 -4.25 -7.58
C ALA A 26 -3.30 -3.98 -8.64
N GLN A 27 -4.48 -4.56 -8.48
CA GLN A 27 -5.63 -4.27 -9.36
C GLN A 27 -6.10 -2.82 -9.23
N ALA A 28 -6.26 -2.31 -8.01
CA ALA A 28 -6.70 -0.94 -7.76
C ALA A 28 -5.67 0.10 -8.23
N ALA A 29 -4.38 -0.18 -8.05
CA ALA A 29 -3.30 0.68 -8.55
C ALA A 29 -3.05 0.52 -10.07
N GLY A 30 -3.65 -0.50 -10.70
CA GLY A 30 -3.40 -0.85 -12.10
C GLY A 30 -1.93 -1.21 -12.37
N MET A 31 -1.29 -1.92 -11.44
CA MET A 31 0.13 -2.25 -11.49
C MET A 31 0.40 -3.74 -11.42
N ASP A 32 1.63 -4.12 -11.76
CA ASP A 32 2.10 -5.48 -11.60
C ASP A 32 2.16 -5.87 -10.10
N SER A 33 1.65 -7.04 -9.78
CA SER A 33 1.63 -7.55 -8.40
C SER A 33 3.04 -7.64 -7.80
N LYS A 34 4.07 -7.92 -8.60
CA LYS A 34 5.46 -7.96 -8.10
C LYS A 34 5.94 -6.58 -7.67
N ILE A 35 5.64 -5.55 -8.46
CA ILE A 35 5.99 -4.16 -8.15
C ILE A 35 5.27 -3.74 -6.88
N VAL A 36 3.97 -3.98 -6.81
CA VAL A 36 3.14 -3.64 -5.64
C VAL A 36 3.66 -4.33 -4.38
N ILE A 37 3.94 -5.65 -4.41
CA ILE A 37 4.47 -6.37 -3.26
C ILE A 37 5.83 -5.80 -2.81
N SER A 38 6.70 -5.45 -3.76
CA SER A 38 7.99 -4.82 -3.47
C SER A 38 7.81 -3.45 -2.81
N LYS A 39 6.94 -2.60 -3.37
CA LYS A 39 6.63 -1.28 -2.81
C LYS A 39 5.93 -1.38 -1.46
N ILE A 40 4.97 -2.29 -1.27
CA ILE A 40 4.33 -2.55 0.03
C ILE A 40 5.36 -2.93 1.08
N LYS A 41 6.36 -3.76 0.75
CA LYS A 41 7.48 -4.06 1.67
C LYS A 41 8.23 -2.79 2.09
N THR A 42 8.54 -1.91 1.13
CA THR A 42 9.18 -0.61 1.40
C THR A 42 8.28 0.31 2.23
N LEU A 43 6.99 0.40 1.90
CA LEU A 43 6.01 1.24 2.61
C LEU A 43 5.80 0.73 4.05
N LYS A 44 5.73 -0.59 4.23
CA LYS A 44 5.69 -1.24 5.54
C LYS A 44 6.94 -0.92 6.37
N SER A 45 8.13 -0.97 5.75
CA SER A 45 9.38 -0.59 6.42
C SER A 45 9.43 0.89 6.82
N LYS A 46 8.66 1.75 6.14
CA LYS A 46 8.52 3.18 6.45
C LYS A 46 7.42 3.48 7.46
N GLY A 47 6.68 2.47 7.94
CA GLY A 47 5.55 2.67 8.86
C GLY A 47 4.28 3.20 8.21
N LEU A 48 4.19 3.19 6.86
CA LEU A 48 3.04 3.69 6.10
C LEU A 48 1.94 2.63 5.91
N VAL A 49 2.31 1.36 6.07
CA VAL A 49 1.44 0.20 5.86
C VAL A 49 1.66 -0.80 6.98
N GLU A 50 0.57 -1.31 7.56
CA GLU A 50 0.56 -2.35 8.58
C GLU A 50 -0.05 -3.65 8.06
N SER A 51 0.23 -4.79 8.70
CA SER A 51 -0.36 -6.08 8.31
C SER A 51 -1.10 -6.73 9.49
N PRO A 52 -2.36 -6.35 9.73
CA PRO A 52 -3.16 -6.87 10.85
C PRO A 52 -3.57 -8.34 10.65
N VAL A 53 -3.67 -8.80 9.40
CA VAL A 53 -4.02 -10.19 9.05
C VAL A 53 -2.97 -10.75 8.11
N ARG A 54 -2.69 -12.06 8.22
CA ARG A 54 -1.75 -12.76 7.33
C ARG A 54 -2.16 -12.51 5.86
N CYS A 55 -1.22 -12.02 5.04
CA CYS A 55 -1.41 -11.64 3.63
C CYS A 55 -2.29 -10.41 3.34
N LYS A 56 -2.73 -9.67 4.36
CA LYS A 56 -3.47 -8.41 4.17
C LYS A 56 -2.69 -7.22 4.71
N TYR A 57 -2.82 -6.10 4.03
CA TYR A 57 -2.13 -4.85 4.28
C TYR A 57 -3.14 -3.73 4.47
N CYS A 58 -2.95 -2.90 5.49
CA CYS A 58 -3.80 -1.74 5.78
C CYS A 58 -2.94 -0.48 5.73
N VAL A 59 -3.50 0.61 5.22
CA VAL A 59 -2.84 1.91 5.30
C VAL A 59 -2.82 2.37 6.76
N THR A 60 -1.68 2.90 7.24
CA THR A 60 -1.60 3.52 8.57
C THR A 60 -2.06 4.98 8.48
N PRO A 61 -2.33 5.65 9.62
CA PRO A 61 -2.62 7.08 9.63
C PRO A 61 -1.53 7.88 8.91
N THR A 62 -0.26 7.52 9.14
CA THR A 62 0.91 8.11 8.48
C THR A 62 0.90 7.93 6.96
N GLY A 63 0.46 6.77 6.48
CA GLY A 63 0.29 6.49 5.06
C GLY A 63 -0.78 7.39 4.42
N ARG A 64 -1.85 7.65 5.15
CA ARG A 64 -2.95 8.53 4.71
C ARG A 64 -2.53 10.00 4.69
N GLU A 65 -1.80 10.45 5.70
CA GLU A 65 -1.26 11.82 5.76
C GLU A 65 -0.19 12.10 4.70
N THR A 66 0.56 11.08 4.29
CA THR A 66 1.57 11.20 3.22
C THR A 66 0.94 11.50 1.85
N LEU A 67 -0.37 11.30 1.70
CA LEU A 67 -1.13 11.60 0.48
C LEU A 67 -1.81 12.98 0.51
N SER A 68 -1.92 13.60 1.69
CA SER A 68 -2.47 14.94 1.89
C SER A 68 -1.53 16.05 1.44
#